data_AF-A0A482WAG4-F1
#
_entry.id   AF-A0A482WAG4-F1
#
_cell.length_a   1.000
_cell.length_b   1.000
_cell.length_c   1.000
_cell.angle_alpha   90.00
_cell.angle_beta   90.00
_cell.angle_gamma   90.00
#
_symmetry.space_group_name_H-M   'P 1'
#
loop_
_entity.id
_entity.type
_entity.pdbx_description
1 polymer ?
#
loop_
_entity_poly.entity_id
_entity_poly.type
_entity_poly.pdbx_seq_one_letter_code
_entity_poly.pdbx_strand_id
1 'polypeptide(L)'
;DIKSFLANKVPNSHKGKCWLFCFHKRLQIQLKDGTFDDDGIINFLRPLKRYNQLYFDYILRLFSTCAEKAAIDDDPCIYSSNFFNCVLEEAE
;
A
#
# COMPACT_ATOMS: atom_id res chain seq x y z
N ASP A 1 -4.34 13.85 8.97
CA ASP A 1 -3.64 13.14 7.88
C ASP A 1 -2.60 12.15 8.39
N ILE A 2 -1.44 12.53 8.93
CA ILE A 2 -0.47 11.55 9.51
C ILE A 2 -1.10 10.68 10.63
N LYS A 3 -1.95 11.27 11.48
CA LYS A 3 -2.67 10.54 12.54
C LYS A 3 -3.58 9.42 12.00
N SER A 4 -4.12 9.56 10.79
CA SER A 4 -4.97 8.53 10.18
C SER A 4 -4.15 7.34 9.70
N PHE A 5 -2.96 7.59 9.14
CA PHE A 5 -2.01 6.53 8.77
C PHE A 5 -1.53 5.73 9.99
N LEU A 6 -1.17 6.42 11.08
CA LEU A 6 -0.81 5.78 12.37
C LEU A 6 -1.98 5.02 13.01
N ALA A 7 -3.21 5.31 12.58
CA ALA A 7 -4.43 4.67 13.08
C ALA A 7 -4.99 3.62 12.12
N ASN A 8 -4.22 3.19 11.10
CA ASN A 8 -4.68 2.24 10.07
C ASN A 8 -6.00 2.67 9.40
N LYS A 9 -6.11 3.96 9.07
CA LYS A 9 -7.29 4.53 8.39
C LYS A 9 -6.93 5.20 7.09
N VAL A 10 -7.74 4.95 6.06
CA VAL A 10 -7.67 5.65 4.79
C VAL A 10 -7.96 7.16 5.01
N PRO A 11 -7.12 8.07 4.49
CA PRO A 11 -7.39 9.50 4.55
C PRO A 11 -8.63 9.89 3.73
N ASN A 12 -9.48 10.75 4.30
CA ASN A 12 -10.69 11.22 3.61
C ASN A 12 -10.40 12.34 2.59
N SER A 13 -9.37 13.16 2.84
CA SER A 13 -9.02 14.27 1.96
C SER A 13 -8.19 13.81 0.78
N HIS A 14 -8.41 14.39 -0.41
CA HIS A 14 -7.57 14.13 -1.59
C HIS A 14 -6.07 14.36 -1.31
N LYS A 15 -5.75 15.44 -0.58
CA LYS A 15 -4.38 15.70 -0.11
C LYS A 15 -3.81 14.57 0.74
N GLY A 16 -4.60 13.99 1.64
CA GLY A 16 -4.19 12.84 2.45
C GLY A 16 -3.97 11.58 1.60
N LYS A 17 -4.85 11.35 0.62
CA LYS A 17 -4.70 10.28 -0.37
C LYS A 17 -3.42 10.45 -1.21
N CYS A 18 -3.10 11.66 -1.65
CA CYS A 18 -1.85 11.94 -2.35
C CYS A 18 -0.61 11.83 -1.46
N TRP A 19 -0.77 12.04 -0.15
CA TRP A 19 0.31 11.76 0.78
C TRP A 19 0.63 10.25 0.83
N LEU A 20 -0.39 9.37 0.81
CA LEU A 20 -0.19 7.92 0.68
C LEU A 20 0.54 7.58 -0.62
N PHE A 21 0.10 8.11 -1.76
CA PHE A 21 0.80 7.91 -3.03
C PHE A 21 2.25 8.37 -3.00
N CYS A 22 2.52 9.53 -2.38
CA CYS A 22 3.88 10.04 -2.19
C CYS A 22 4.72 9.09 -1.33
N PHE A 23 4.15 8.54 -0.26
CA PHE A 23 4.79 7.57 0.61
C PHE A 23 5.09 6.27 -0.15
N HIS A 24 4.13 5.73 -0.90
CA HIS A 24 4.31 4.52 -1.71
C HIS A 24 5.43 4.70 -2.73
N LYS A 25 5.48 5.84 -3.45
CA LYS A 25 6.59 6.15 -4.38
C LYS A 25 7.95 6.18 -3.69
N ARG A 26 8.02 6.79 -2.49
CA ARG A 26 9.28 6.86 -1.73
C ARG A 26 9.78 5.48 -1.31
N LEU A 27 8.87 4.56 -1.05
CA LEU A 27 9.15 3.17 -0.70
C LEU A 27 9.28 2.25 -1.92
N GLN A 28 9.13 2.79 -3.13
CA GLN A 28 9.09 2.02 -4.38
C GLN A 28 7.97 0.97 -4.40
N ILE A 29 6.85 1.20 -3.73
CA ILE A 29 5.66 0.33 -3.79
C ILE A 29 4.82 0.65 -5.03
N GLN A 30 4.76 1.93 -5.40
CA GLN A 30 4.11 2.40 -6.64
C GLN A 30 5.08 3.22 -7.46
N LEU A 31 4.92 3.13 -8.77
CA LEU A 31 5.66 3.88 -9.77
C LEU A 31 5.07 5.28 -9.97
N LYS A 32 5.74 6.09 -10.80
CA LYS A 32 5.35 7.49 -11.04
C LYS A 32 4.01 7.62 -11.77
N ASP A 33 3.69 6.66 -12.61
CA ASP A 33 2.43 6.54 -13.36
C ASP A 33 1.28 5.97 -12.51
N GLY A 34 1.55 5.56 -11.26
CA GLY A 34 0.55 5.08 -10.32
C GLY A 34 0.41 3.56 -10.27
N THR A 35 1.04 2.81 -11.17
CA THR A 35 1.00 1.34 -11.12
C THR A 35 1.83 0.82 -9.94
N PHE A 36 1.51 -0.38 -9.46
CA PHE A 36 2.30 -1.05 -8.43
C PHE A 36 3.61 -1.61 -8.99
N ASP A 37 4.64 -1.63 -8.14
CA ASP A 37 5.94 -2.24 -8.41
C ASP A 37 6.08 -3.47 -7.50
N ASP A 38 5.76 -4.65 -8.05
CA ASP A 38 5.78 -5.91 -7.30
C ASP A 38 7.17 -6.21 -6.72
N ASP A 39 8.22 -5.95 -7.49
CA ASP A 39 9.61 -6.10 -7.03
C ASP A 39 9.92 -5.13 -5.90
N GLY A 40 9.47 -3.88 -6.04
CA GLY A 40 9.60 -2.85 -5.03
C GLY A 40 8.87 -3.19 -3.72
N ILE A 41 7.67 -3.77 -3.80
CA ILE A 41 6.93 -4.31 -2.64
C ILE A 41 7.76 -5.41 -1.94
N ILE A 42 8.25 -6.40 -2.70
CA ILE A 42 9.08 -7.48 -2.14
C ILE A 42 10.34 -6.92 -1.49
N ASN A 43 11.00 -5.95 -2.13
CA ASN A 43 12.19 -5.29 -1.61
C ASN A 43 11.91 -4.55 -0.29
N PHE A 44 10.78 -3.83 -0.22
CA PHE A 44 10.34 -3.11 0.98
C PHE A 44 10.05 -4.07 2.14
N LEU A 45 9.42 -5.22 1.87
CA LEU A 45 9.05 -6.19 2.90
C LEU A 45 10.21 -7.12 3.30
N ARG A 46 11.24 -7.28 2.47
CA ARG A 46 12.38 -8.19 2.72
C ARG A 46 13.02 -8.07 4.11
N PRO A 47 13.18 -6.86 4.72
CA PRO A 47 13.70 -6.74 6.08
C PRO A 47 12.83 -7.45 7.13
N LEU A 48 11.50 -7.50 6.96
CA LEU A 48 10.57 -8.17 7.89
C LEU A 48 10.80 -9.68 7.95
N LYS A 49 11.22 -10.29 6.83
CA LYS A 49 11.53 -11.72 6.74
C LYS A 49 12.54 -12.17 7.80
N ARG A 50 13.48 -11.30 8.20
CA ARG A 50 14.50 -11.59 9.21
C ARG A 50 13.94 -11.72 10.62
N TYR A 51 12.79 -11.12 10.89
CA TYR A 51 12.17 -11.08 12.21
C TYR A 51 11.03 -12.07 12.34
N ASN A 52 10.23 -12.24 11.28
CA ASN A 52 9.09 -13.15 11.29
C ASN A 52 8.71 -13.58 9.86
N GLN A 53 9.05 -14.81 9.49
CA GLN A 53 8.74 -15.39 8.18
C GLN A 53 7.23 -15.47 7.92
N LEU A 54 6.45 -15.93 8.91
CA LEU A 54 5.00 -16.08 8.78
C LEU A 54 4.33 -14.73 8.54
N TYR A 55 4.77 -13.70 9.26
CA TYR A 55 4.25 -12.34 9.07
C TYR A 55 4.67 -11.75 7.73
N PHE A 56 5.91 -12.01 7.28
CA PHE A 56 6.35 -11.60 5.94
C PHE A 56 5.49 -12.23 4.84
N ASP A 57 5.26 -13.54 4.89
CA ASP A 57 4.45 -14.26 3.89
C ASP A 57 2.99 -13.77 3.91
N TYR A 58 2.45 -13.49 5.09
CA TYR A 58 1.12 -12.93 5.26
C TYR A 58 0.99 -11.53 4.63
N ILE A 59 1.89 -10.60 4.96
CA ILE A 59 1.85 -9.23 4.42
C ILE A 59 2.09 -9.24 2.91
N LEU A 60 3.00 -10.07 2.41
CA LEU A 60 3.23 -10.21 0.97
C LEU A 60 1.97 -10.66 0.25
N ARG A 61 1.27 -11.66 0.80
CA ARG A 61 -0.02 -12.13 0.25
C ARG A 61 -1.06 -11.01 0.23
N LEU A 62 -1.20 -10.23 1.30
CA LEU A 62 -2.15 -9.10 1.34
C LEU A 62 -1.86 -8.09 0.23
N PHE A 63 -0.58 -7.71 0.07
CA PHE A 63 -0.18 -6.75 -0.95
C PHE A 63 -0.44 -7.27 -2.36
N SER A 64 -0.09 -8.53 -2.66
CA SER A 64 -0.36 -9.14 -3.97
C SER A 64 -1.86 -9.24 -4.25
N THR A 65 -2.66 -9.72 -3.30
CA THR A 65 -4.13 -9.76 -3.46
C THR A 65 -4.70 -8.38 -3.75
N CYS A 66 -4.23 -7.34 -3.05
CA CYS A 66 -4.75 -5.99 -3.22
C CYS A 66 -4.22 -5.27 -4.46
N ALA A 67 -3.05 -5.63 -4.98
CA ALA A 67 -2.58 -5.12 -6.26
C ALA A 67 -3.53 -5.55 -7.40
N GLU A 68 -4.11 -6.76 -7.29
CA GLU A 68 -5.09 -7.29 -8.25
C GLU A 68 -6.53 -6.81 -7.98
N LYS A 69 -6.94 -6.73 -6.70
CA LYS A 69 -8.33 -6.46 -6.30
C LYS A 69 -8.67 -4.97 -6.20
N ALA A 70 -7.70 -4.12 -5.90
CA ALA A 70 -7.97 -2.70 -5.67
C ALA A 70 -8.55 -2.05 -6.93
N ALA A 71 -9.63 -1.29 -6.75
CA ALA A 71 -10.24 -0.54 -7.83
C ALA A 71 -9.21 0.45 -8.42
N ILE A 72 -8.90 0.27 -9.70
CA ILE A 72 -8.01 1.16 -10.45
C ILE A 72 -8.73 2.50 -10.67
N ASP A 73 -8.00 3.59 -10.50
CA ASP A 73 -8.48 4.95 -10.71
C ASP A 73 -7.41 5.74 -11.47
N ASP A 74 -7.84 6.61 -12.39
CA ASP A 74 -6.94 7.47 -13.17
C ASP A 74 -6.19 8.48 -12.28
N ASP A 75 -6.76 8.82 -11.11
CA ASP A 75 -6.06 9.56 -10.08
C ASP A 75 -5.20 8.60 -9.23
N PRO A 76 -3.86 8.65 -9.36
CA PRO A 76 -2.99 7.74 -8.63
C PRO A 76 -3.11 7.91 -7.11
N CYS A 77 -3.53 9.07 -6.61
CA CYS A 77 -3.80 9.28 -5.20
C CYS A 77 -5.01 8.45 -4.73
N ILE A 78 -6.07 8.41 -5.55
CA ILE A 78 -7.26 7.60 -5.27
C ILE A 78 -6.89 6.13 -5.37
N TYR A 79 -6.18 5.72 -6.42
CA TYR A 79 -5.75 4.33 -6.59
C TYR A 79 -4.89 3.82 -5.42
N SER A 80 -3.89 4.59 -4.96
CA SER A 80 -3.12 4.27 -3.75
C SER A 80 -3.99 4.07 -2.52
N SER A 81 -5.06 4.85 -2.40
CA SER A 81 -5.97 4.79 -1.25
C SER A 81 -6.92 3.60 -1.34
N ASN A 82 -7.37 3.25 -2.55
CA ASN A 82 -8.16 2.04 -2.81
C ASN A 82 -7.35 0.79 -2.45
N PHE A 83 -6.07 0.76 -2.83
CA PHE A 83 -5.15 -0.29 -2.44
C PHE A 83 -4.97 -0.37 -0.92
N PHE A 84 -4.69 0.76 -0.26
CA PHE A 84 -4.52 0.77 1.19
C PHE A 84 -5.81 0.33 1.90
N ASN A 85 -6.98 0.72 1.39
CA ASN A 85 -8.26 0.24 1.90
C ASN A 85 -8.40 -1.28 1.78
N CYS A 86 -8.09 -1.84 0.62
CA CYS A 86 -8.09 -3.29 0.43
C CYS A 86 -7.16 -4.00 1.44
N VAL A 87 -5.96 -3.47 1.67
CA VAL A 87 -5.01 -4.07 2.63
C VAL A 87 -5.60 -4.08 4.04
N LEU A 88 -6.35 -3.05 4.43
CA LEU A 88 -7.04 -3.01 5.73
C LEU A 88 -8.18 -4.03 5.80
N GLU A 89 -8.99 -4.13 4.75
CA GLU A 89 -10.13 -5.07 4.68
C GLU A 89 -9.68 -6.53 4.67
N GLU A 90 -8.60 -6.86 3.95
CA GLU A 90 -8.04 -8.23 3.92
C GLU A 90 -7.24 -8.58 5.19
N ALA A 91 -6.88 -7.58 6.00
CA ALA A 91 -6.13 -7.78 7.24
C ALA A 91 -7.03 -8.08 8.46
N GLU A 92 -8.34 -7.87 8.35
CA GLU A 92 -9.36 -8.26 9.34
C GLU A 92 -9.69 -9.76 9.28
#